data_AF-A0A4Y4DUD9-F1
#
_entry.id   AF-A0A4Y4DUD9-F1
#
_cell.length_a   1.000
_cell.length_b   1.000
_cell.length_c   1.000
_cell.angle_alpha   90.00
_cell.angle_beta   90.00
_cell.angle_gamma   90.00
#
_symmetry.space_group_name_H-M   'P 1'
#
loop_
_entity.id
_entity.type
_entity.pdbx_description
1 polymer ?
#
loop_
_entity_poly.entity_id
_entity_poly.type
_entity_poly.pdbx_seq_one_letter_code
_entity_poly.pdbx_strand_id
1 'polypeptide(L)'
;MRKTLRALGASALATGLVVVGAGAAAAHVTVIPDTTDAGAYALLTFGVPHGCGDSPTTKVSIQVPEQVVTVTPTVNPGWDVEKVMAALDEPVDDGHGGQYTERVAEVVYTAKAPLPDGYRDALVLSLKLPDAAGDTLVFPTVQECAEGESAWVQVPADGEDGHDLELPAPLFELTAAEGDGHDAPAETVADDAAGSDGSAADGAASAEPADGSDGAPAALTWTALVLAAAGLVLGALGFVRSRPKA
;
A
#
# COMPACT_ATOMS: atom_id res chain seq x y z
N MET A 1 -29.09 59.59 -32.59
CA MET A 1 -28.17 60.37 -31.75
C MET A 1 -27.82 59.51 -30.53
N ARG A 2 -26.55 59.08 -30.40
CA ARG A 2 -25.80 58.68 -29.16
C ARG A 2 -26.36 57.46 -28.37
N LYS A 3 -25.73 56.28 -28.44
CA LYS A 3 -24.63 55.77 -27.56
C LYS A 3 -25.04 55.83 -26.07
N THR A 4 -25.10 54.77 -25.27
CA THR A 4 -24.04 53.80 -24.94
C THR A 4 -24.55 52.70 -23.99
N LEU A 5 -24.07 51.46 -24.18
CA LEU A 5 -23.54 50.47 -23.22
C LEU A 5 -24.12 50.38 -21.79
N ARG A 6 -24.41 49.15 -21.37
CA ARG A 6 -23.58 48.44 -20.37
C ARG A 6 -23.91 46.93 -20.36
N ALA A 7 -22.97 46.17 -20.90
CA ALA A 7 -22.80 44.77 -20.58
C ALA A 7 -22.44 44.64 -19.09
N LEU A 8 -23.12 43.75 -18.39
CA LEU A 8 -22.65 43.17 -17.13
C LEU A 8 -22.60 41.67 -17.37
N GLY A 9 -21.38 41.16 -17.45
CA GLY A 9 -21.07 39.76 -17.65
C GLY A 9 -21.62 38.94 -16.49
N ALA A 10 -22.38 37.90 -16.83
CA ALA A 10 -22.65 36.81 -15.91
C ALA A 10 -21.48 35.83 -16.03
N SER A 11 -20.47 35.99 -15.17
CA SER A 11 -19.53 34.92 -14.88
C SER A 11 -20.32 33.82 -14.16
N ALA A 12 -20.79 32.82 -14.91
CA ALA A 12 -21.33 31.60 -14.32
C ALA A 12 -20.15 30.84 -13.70
N LEU A 13 -20.11 30.82 -12.36
CA LEU A 13 -19.17 30.00 -11.60
C LEU A 13 -19.39 28.52 -11.99
N ALA A 14 -18.35 27.89 -12.55
CA ALA A 14 -18.28 26.44 -12.62
C ALA A 14 -17.99 25.91 -11.21
N THR A 15 -19.03 25.56 -10.46
CA THR A 15 -18.88 24.83 -9.20
C THR A 15 -18.51 23.39 -9.54
N GLY A 16 -17.21 23.08 -9.56
CA GLY A 16 -16.73 21.71 -9.59
C GLY A 16 -17.22 20.98 -8.34
N LEU A 17 -18.12 20.02 -8.52
CA LEU A 17 -18.51 19.10 -7.46
C LEU A 17 -17.35 18.14 -7.23
N VAL A 18 -16.45 18.48 -6.32
CA VAL A 18 -15.49 17.52 -5.78
C VAL A 18 -16.30 16.59 -4.88
N VAL A 19 -16.70 15.44 -5.42
CA VAL A 19 -17.16 14.32 -4.62
C VAL A 19 -15.94 13.82 -3.86
N VAL A 20 -15.67 14.43 -2.71
CA VAL A 20 -14.82 13.80 -1.70
C VAL A 20 -15.66 12.63 -1.20
N GLY A 21 -15.41 11.44 -1.75
CA GLY A 21 -15.94 10.21 -1.17
C GLY A 21 -15.52 10.22 0.30
N ALA A 22 -16.50 10.27 1.20
CA ALA A 22 -16.25 10.00 2.59
C ALA A 22 -15.68 8.58 2.62
N GLY A 23 -14.36 8.45 2.79
CA GLY A 23 -13.75 7.16 2.98
C GLY A 23 -14.49 6.51 4.13
N ALA A 24 -15.19 5.41 3.85
CA ALA A 24 -15.68 4.54 4.90
C ALA A 24 -14.51 4.33 5.85
N ALA A 25 -14.70 4.60 7.15
CA ALA A 25 -13.69 4.24 8.13
C ALA A 25 -13.40 2.75 7.89
N ALA A 26 -12.21 2.44 7.36
CA ALA A 26 -11.88 1.10 6.91
C ALA A 26 -11.70 0.23 8.15
N ALA A 27 -12.78 -0.43 8.54
CA ALA A 27 -12.87 -1.32 9.69
C ALA A 27 -12.46 -2.76 9.35
N HIS A 28 -12.32 -3.07 8.07
CA HIS A 28 -12.07 -4.43 7.58
C HIS A 28 -10.56 -4.64 7.38
N VAL A 29 -10.10 -5.87 7.62
CA VAL A 29 -8.78 -6.27 7.14
C VAL A 29 -8.81 -6.28 5.61
N THR A 30 -7.81 -5.66 5.00
CA THR A 30 -7.67 -5.59 3.54
C THR A 30 -6.35 -6.17 3.09
N VAL A 31 -6.28 -6.66 1.86
CA VAL A 31 -5.02 -7.00 1.19
C VAL A 31 -4.77 -6.04 0.04
N ILE A 32 -3.56 -5.50 -0.04
CA ILE A 32 -3.11 -4.63 -1.12
C ILE A 32 -1.87 -5.27 -1.75
N PRO A 33 -1.99 -5.89 -2.93
CA PRO A 33 -0.85 -6.34 -3.70
C PRO A 33 -0.11 -5.15 -4.35
N ASP A 34 1.21 -5.25 -4.50
CA ASP A 34 2.01 -4.31 -5.31
C ASP A 34 1.96 -4.63 -6.81
N THR A 35 1.75 -5.90 -7.17
CA THR A 35 1.38 -6.38 -8.51
C THR A 35 0.32 -7.49 -8.40
N THR A 36 -0.52 -7.61 -9.42
CA THR A 36 -1.51 -8.70 -9.55
C THR A 36 -1.18 -9.65 -10.70
N ASP A 37 -0.04 -9.48 -11.36
CA ASP A 37 0.32 -10.22 -12.56
C ASP A 37 0.47 -11.71 -12.25
N ALA A 38 -0.25 -12.56 -12.99
CA ALA A 38 -0.15 -14.01 -12.86
C ALA A 38 1.31 -14.48 -13.00
N GLY A 39 1.77 -15.33 -12.08
CA GLY A 39 3.15 -15.84 -12.05
C GLY A 39 4.21 -14.88 -11.49
N ALA A 40 3.89 -13.61 -11.22
CA ALA A 40 4.84 -12.65 -10.66
C ALA A 40 5.11 -12.88 -9.17
N TYR A 41 6.24 -12.37 -8.67
CA TYR A 41 6.47 -12.22 -7.24
C TYR A 41 5.84 -10.93 -6.75
N ALA A 42 5.00 -11.04 -5.72
CA ALA A 42 4.26 -9.91 -5.15
C ALA A 42 4.58 -9.72 -3.67
N LEU A 43 4.47 -8.46 -3.24
CA LEU A 43 4.33 -8.06 -1.84
C LEU A 43 2.85 -7.81 -1.55
N LEU A 44 2.27 -8.62 -0.68
CA LEU A 44 0.90 -8.48 -0.21
C LEU A 44 0.90 -7.76 1.13
N THR A 45 0.38 -6.53 1.15
CA THR A 45 0.23 -5.74 2.37
C THR A 45 -1.15 -5.94 2.97
N PHE A 46 -1.20 -6.61 4.11
CA PHE A 46 -2.40 -6.75 4.92
C PHE A 46 -2.53 -5.58 5.87
N GLY A 47 -3.57 -4.76 5.68
CA GLY A 47 -3.92 -3.69 6.60
C GLY A 47 -4.70 -4.27 7.78
N VAL A 48 -4.15 -4.20 8.99
CA VAL A 48 -4.83 -4.61 10.23
C VAL A 48 -5.47 -3.35 10.83
N PRO A 49 -6.81 -3.26 10.84
CA PRO A 49 -7.53 -2.07 11.25
C PRO A 49 -7.59 -1.99 12.79
N HIS A 50 -8.60 -1.29 13.31
CA HIS A 50 -8.88 -1.21 14.73
C HIS A 50 -9.14 -2.59 15.37
N GLY A 51 -9.32 -2.59 16.69
CA GLY A 51 -9.65 -3.78 17.47
C GLY A 51 -10.99 -4.43 17.11
N CYS A 52 -11.37 -5.47 17.86
CA CYS A 52 -12.67 -6.12 17.72
C CYS A 52 -13.69 -5.29 18.52
N GLY A 53 -14.25 -4.27 17.87
CA GLY A 53 -14.85 -3.13 18.58
C GLY A 53 -13.75 -2.36 19.32
N ASP A 54 -13.95 -2.07 20.61
CA ASP A 54 -12.96 -1.35 21.43
C ASP A 54 -11.83 -2.28 21.96
N SER A 55 -11.89 -3.58 21.70
CA SER A 55 -10.94 -4.56 22.26
C SER A 55 -9.65 -4.67 21.43
N PRO A 56 -8.45 -4.51 22.02
CA PRO A 56 -7.20 -4.48 21.28
C PRO A 56 -6.86 -5.82 20.62
N THR A 57 -6.27 -5.77 19.43
CA THR A 57 -5.87 -6.97 18.67
C THR A 57 -4.62 -7.61 19.25
N THR A 58 -4.66 -8.93 19.39
CA THR A 58 -3.57 -9.73 19.96
C THR A 58 -2.99 -10.71 18.95
N LYS A 59 -3.76 -11.13 17.94
CA LYS A 59 -3.29 -12.06 16.91
C LYS A 59 -4.01 -11.84 15.59
N VAL A 60 -3.29 -12.05 14.49
CA VAL A 60 -3.83 -12.07 13.13
C VAL A 60 -3.35 -13.35 12.44
N SER A 61 -4.29 -14.17 12.03
CA SER A 61 -4.07 -15.44 11.35
C SER A 61 -4.54 -15.33 9.91
N ILE A 62 -3.63 -15.43 8.95
CA ILE A 62 -3.90 -15.27 7.51
C ILE A 62 -3.78 -16.64 6.85
N GLN A 63 -4.90 -17.19 6.38
CA GLN A 63 -4.90 -18.43 5.62
C GLN A 63 -4.35 -18.18 4.21
N VAL A 64 -3.47 -19.09 3.78
CA VAL A 64 -2.81 -19.03 2.48
C VAL A 64 -3.55 -19.97 1.50
N PRO A 65 -3.99 -19.47 0.34
CA PRO A 65 -4.66 -20.28 -0.69
C PRO A 65 -3.85 -21.52 -1.07
N GLU A 66 -4.51 -22.62 -1.40
CA GLU A 66 -3.85 -23.89 -1.76
C GLU A 66 -2.93 -23.77 -2.98
N GLN A 67 -3.23 -22.83 -3.88
CA GLN A 67 -2.45 -22.54 -5.07
C GLN A 67 -1.08 -21.89 -4.74
N VAL A 68 -0.88 -21.42 -3.50
CA VAL A 68 0.36 -20.78 -3.05
C VAL A 68 1.16 -21.76 -2.19
N VAL A 69 2.34 -22.13 -2.67
CA VAL A 69 3.20 -23.12 -1.99
C VAL A 69 4.09 -22.46 -0.94
N THR A 70 4.76 -21.36 -1.31
CA THR A 70 5.74 -20.69 -0.44
C THR A 70 5.30 -19.27 -0.13
N VAL A 71 5.53 -18.87 1.12
CA VAL A 71 5.32 -17.51 1.61
C VAL A 71 6.49 -17.13 2.50
N THR A 72 6.97 -15.90 2.32
CA THR A 72 7.99 -15.26 3.15
C THR A 72 7.36 -14.08 3.88
N PRO A 73 6.95 -14.27 5.16
CA PRO A 73 6.44 -13.19 5.98
C PRO A 73 7.54 -12.18 6.30
N THR A 74 7.23 -10.89 6.19
CA THR A 74 8.13 -9.82 6.63
C THR A 74 8.12 -9.76 8.15
N VAL A 75 9.31 -9.64 8.75
CA VAL A 75 9.45 -9.42 10.19
C VAL A 75 8.92 -8.04 10.54
N ASN A 76 7.89 -7.98 11.39
CA ASN A 76 7.36 -6.73 11.92
C ASN A 76 7.86 -6.55 13.37
N PRO A 77 8.43 -5.39 13.76
CA PRO A 77 8.90 -5.16 15.12
C PRO A 77 7.84 -5.39 16.22
N GLY A 78 6.57 -5.08 15.94
CA GLY A 78 5.45 -5.21 16.88
C GLY A 78 4.92 -6.63 17.06
N TRP A 79 5.34 -7.58 16.22
CA TRP A 79 4.75 -8.91 16.15
C TRP A 79 5.81 -10.02 16.15
N ASP A 80 5.45 -11.16 16.70
CA ASP A 80 6.10 -12.44 16.43
C ASP A 80 5.37 -13.11 15.27
N VAL A 81 6.09 -13.80 14.39
CA VAL A 81 5.53 -14.40 13.18
C VAL A 81 5.88 -15.88 13.08
N GLU A 82 4.87 -16.69 12.74
CA GLU A 82 4.98 -18.13 12.55
C GLU A 82 4.35 -18.54 11.21
N LYS A 83 4.93 -19.57 10.57
CA LYS A 83 4.33 -20.24 9.41
C LYS A 83 3.80 -21.59 9.85
N VAL A 84 2.51 -21.82 9.65
CA VAL A 84 1.91 -23.14 9.80
C VAL A 84 2.05 -23.86 8.48
N MET A 85 2.70 -25.02 8.49
CA MET A 85 2.94 -25.85 7.31
C MET A 85 1.85 -26.91 7.16
N ALA A 86 1.50 -27.26 5.94
CA ALA A 86 0.66 -28.41 5.61
C ALA A 86 1.32 -29.26 4.53
N ALA A 87 1.16 -30.58 4.61
CA ALA A 87 1.61 -31.49 3.57
C ALA A 87 0.87 -31.22 2.26
N LEU A 88 1.59 -31.34 1.15
CA LEU A 88 1.01 -31.38 -0.19
C LEU A 88 0.61 -32.82 -0.52
N ASP A 89 -0.53 -32.99 -1.19
CA ASP A 89 -0.97 -34.29 -1.69
C ASP A 89 0.02 -34.84 -2.74
N GLU A 90 0.49 -33.97 -3.62
CA GLU A 90 1.57 -34.24 -4.57
C GLU A 90 2.74 -33.27 -4.41
N PRO A 91 4.00 -33.73 -4.52
CA PRO A 91 5.13 -32.83 -4.52
C PRO A 91 5.11 -31.85 -5.70
N VAL A 92 5.48 -30.59 -5.44
CA VAL A 92 5.54 -29.52 -6.44
C VAL A 92 7.01 -29.19 -6.74
N ASP A 93 7.36 -29.08 -8.02
CA ASP A 93 8.72 -28.72 -8.46
C ASP A 93 9.11 -27.31 -7.97
N ASP A 94 10.34 -27.15 -7.46
CA ASP A 94 10.84 -25.88 -6.94
C ASP A 94 11.50 -24.98 -7.99
N GLY A 95 11.58 -25.42 -9.24
CA GLY A 95 12.25 -24.74 -10.36
C GLY A 95 13.78 -24.88 -10.36
N HIS A 96 14.35 -25.60 -9.40
CA HIS A 96 15.79 -25.73 -9.17
C HIS A 96 16.25 -27.20 -9.07
N GLY A 97 15.41 -28.13 -9.52
CA GLY A 97 15.68 -29.58 -9.51
C GLY A 97 15.38 -30.24 -8.16
N GLY A 98 14.73 -29.54 -7.24
CA GLY A 98 14.15 -30.06 -6.01
C GLY A 98 12.62 -30.05 -6.06
N GLN A 99 12.01 -30.32 -4.90
CA GLN A 99 10.55 -30.41 -4.77
C GLN A 99 10.11 -29.93 -3.38
N TYR A 100 8.98 -29.23 -3.35
CA TYR A 100 8.22 -28.96 -2.13
C TYR A 100 7.30 -30.15 -1.84
N THR A 101 7.32 -30.63 -0.60
CA THR A 101 6.38 -31.65 -0.09
C THR A 101 5.40 -31.07 0.93
N GLU A 102 5.61 -29.81 1.31
CA GLU A 102 4.75 -29.05 2.22
C GLU A 102 4.58 -27.64 1.65
N ARG A 103 3.44 -27.02 1.96
CA ARG A 103 3.15 -25.61 1.69
C ARG A 103 2.95 -24.83 2.98
N VAL A 104 3.07 -23.51 2.90
CA VAL A 104 2.58 -22.64 3.96
C VAL A 104 1.06 -22.62 3.88
N ALA A 105 0.38 -23.11 4.91
CA ALA A 105 -1.08 -23.13 5.00
C ALA A 105 -1.63 -21.87 5.66
N GLU A 106 -0.87 -21.32 6.62
CA GLU A 106 -1.27 -20.13 7.36
C GLU A 106 -0.02 -19.35 7.80
N VAL A 107 -0.13 -18.03 7.86
CA VAL A 107 0.84 -17.17 8.51
C VAL A 107 0.17 -16.52 9.72
N VAL A 108 0.76 -16.73 10.89
CA VAL A 108 0.23 -16.23 12.16
C VAL A 108 1.14 -15.14 12.69
N TYR A 109 0.59 -13.95 12.88
CA TYR A 109 1.24 -12.85 13.57
C TYR A 109 0.64 -12.70 14.98
N THR A 110 1.47 -12.81 16.01
CA THR A 110 1.08 -12.58 17.41
C THR A 110 1.68 -11.27 17.90
N ALA A 111 0.85 -10.37 18.42
CA ALA A 111 1.31 -9.05 18.86
C ALA A 111 2.16 -9.19 20.14
N LYS A 112 3.36 -8.60 20.14
CA LYS A 112 4.23 -8.55 21.33
C LYS A 112 3.64 -7.68 22.43
N ALA A 113 2.91 -6.66 22.02
CA ALA A 113 1.99 -5.88 22.85
C ALA A 113 0.68 -5.72 22.06
N PRO A 114 -0.50 -5.82 22.69
CA PRO A 114 -1.77 -5.71 21.97
C PRO A 114 -1.85 -4.40 21.17
N LEU A 115 -2.26 -4.48 19.90
CA LEU A 115 -2.51 -3.31 19.06
C LEU A 115 -3.77 -2.61 19.58
N PRO A 116 -3.66 -1.39 20.15
CA PRO A 116 -4.81 -0.71 20.75
C PRO A 116 -5.83 -0.27 19.71
N ASP A 117 -7.08 -0.16 20.14
CA ASP A 117 -8.11 0.51 19.34
C ASP A 117 -7.68 1.94 18.91
N GLY A 118 -8.11 2.34 17.72
CA GLY A 118 -7.74 3.62 17.10
C GLY A 118 -6.36 3.65 16.45
N TYR A 119 -5.59 2.57 16.54
CA TYR A 119 -4.34 2.38 15.82
C TYR A 119 -4.47 1.27 14.78
N ARG A 120 -3.55 1.24 13.83
CA ARG A 120 -3.47 0.24 12.76
C ARG A 120 -2.04 -0.23 12.59
N ASP A 121 -1.88 -1.42 12.02
CA ASP A 121 -0.58 -1.93 11.58
C ASP A 121 -0.68 -2.51 10.17
N ALA A 122 0.47 -2.84 9.58
CA ALA A 122 0.58 -3.48 8.29
C ALA A 122 1.48 -4.71 8.38
N LEU A 123 0.98 -5.83 7.87
CA LEU A 123 1.69 -7.11 7.83
C LEU A 123 1.96 -7.44 6.36
N VAL A 124 3.20 -7.71 5.99
CA VAL A 124 3.58 -7.88 4.58
C VAL A 124 4.05 -9.29 4.32
N LEU A 125 3.44 -9.96 3.34
CA LEU A 125 3.84 -11.28 2.87
C LEU A 125 4.47 -11.15 1.48
N SER A 126 5.60 -11.80 1.26
CA SER A 126 6.17 -11.98 -0.09
C SER A 126 5.90 -13.40 -0.58
N LEU A 127 5.32 -13.52 -1.77
CA LEU A 127 4.99 -14.81 -2.37
C LEU A 127 4.96 -14.72 -3.90
N LYS A 128 5.06 -15.88 -4.57
CA LYS A 128 4.81 -15.99 -6.00
C LYS A 128 3.32 -16.19 -6.25
N LEU A 129 2.72 -15.36 -7.07
CA LEU A 129 1.33 -15.50 -7.50
C LEU A 129 1.19 -16.71 -8.44
N PRO A 130 0.07 -17.45 -8.38
CA PRO A 130 -0.20 -18.52 -9.34
C PRO A 130 -0.26 -17.99 -10.77
N ASP A 131 0.11 -18.83 -11.73
CA ASP A 131 -0.02 -18.53 -13.16
C ASP A 131 -1.46 -18.84 -13.63
N ALA A 132 -2.42 -18.06 -13.13
CA ALA A 132 -3.85 -18.28 -13.30
C ALA A 132 -4.60 -16.94 -13.46
N ALA A 133 -4.32 -16.21 -14.54
CA ALA A 133 -4.96 -14.92 -14.81
C ALA A 133 -6.50 -15.04 -14.85
N GLY A 134 -7.18 -14.10 -14.20
CA GLY A 134 -8.64 -14.09 -14.01
C GLY A 134 -9.13 -14.81 -12.76
N ASP A 135 -8.29 -15.61 -12.09
CA ASP A 135 -8.66 -16.23 -10.82
C ASP A 135 -8.59 -15.19 -9.69
N THR A 136 -9.49 -15.34 -8.71
CA THR A 136 -9.46 -14.55 -7.47
C THR A 136 -8.70 -15.30 -6.39
N LEU A 137 -7.67 -14.66 -5.82
CA LEU A 137 -7.03 -15.13 -4.61
C LEU A 137 -7.74 -14.57 -3.38
N VAL A 138 -8.14 -15.47 -2.49
CA VAL A 138 -8.83 -15.12 -1.24
C VAL A 138 -7.96 -15.54 -0.06
N PHE A 139 -7.76 -14.64 0.88
CA PHE A 139 -6.96 -14.84 2.08
C PHE A 139 -7.83 -14.70 3.32
N PRO A 140 -8.65 -15.72 3.68
CA PRO A 140 -9.44 -15.70 4.90
C PRO A 140 -8.56 -15.34 6.09
N THR A 141 -8.98 -14.36 6.87
CA THR A 141 -8.17 -13.82 7.96
C THR A 141 -8.98 -13.78 9.25
N VAL A 142 -8.41 -14.31 10.33
CA VAL A 142 -9.00 -14.20 11.67
C VAL A 142 -8.18 -13.21 12.49
N GLN A 143 -8.87 -12.21 13.01
CA GLN A 143 -8.32 -11.21 13.91
C GLN A 143 -8.83 -11.51 15.32
N GLU A 144 -7.94 -11.99 16.19
CA GLU A 144 -8.27 -12.20 17.59
C GLU A 144 -7.91 -10.97 18.41
N CYS A 145 -8.78 -10.65 19.37
CA CYS A 145 -8.61 -9.54 20.28
C CYS A 145 -8.58 -10.06 21.72
N ALA A 146 -8.27 -9.17 22.67
CA ALA A 146 -8.31 -9.54 24.09
C ALA A 146 -9.69 -10.05 24.51
N GLU A 147 -10.75 -9.52 23.89
CA GLU A 147 -12.13 -9.93 24.04
C GLU A 147 -12.75 -10.14 22.66
N GLY A 148 -13.06 -11.40 22.33
CA GLY A 148 -13.69 -11.77 21.06
C GLY A 148 -12.73 -11.80 19.86
N GLU A 149 -13.31 -11.90 18.68
CA GLU A 149 -12.61 -12.03 17.40
C GLU A 149 -13.45 -11.47 16.26
N SER A 150 -12.81 -11.20 15.13
CA SER A 150 -13.44 -10.91 13.84
C SER A 150 -12.91 -11.89 12.79
N ALA A 151 -13.81 -12.68 12.21
CA ALA A 151 -13.48 -13.68 11.20
C ALA A 151 -13.77 -13.12 9.79
N TRP A 152 -12.78 -12.48 9.18
CA TRP A 152 -12.80 -11.94 7.82
C TRP A 152 -12.70 -13.08 6.80
N VAL A 153 -13.80 -13.82 6.63
CA VAL A 153 -13.84 -15.10 5.88
C VAL A 153 -14.94 -15.16 4.83
N GLN A 154 -15.79 -14.15 4.73
CA GLN A 154 -16.92 -14.16 3.79
C GLN A 154 -16.42 -13.88 2.37
N VAL A 155 -16.88 -14.68 1.41
CA VAL A 155 -16.62 -14.50 -0.02
C VAL A 155 -17.96 -14.21 -0.69
N PRO A 156 -18.05 -13.17 -1.56
CA PRO A 156 -19.31 -12.83 -2.20
C PRO A 156 -19.77 -13.98 -3.10
N ALA A 157 -21.06 -14.30 -3.06
CA ALA A 157 -21.67 -15.20 -4.03
C ALA A 157 -21.73 -14.56 -5.42
N ASP A 158 -21.97 -15.36 -6.46
CA ASP A 158 -22.10 -14.86 -7.84
C ASP A 158 -23.16 -13.76 -7.93
N GLY A 159 -22.72 -12.55 -8.32
CA GLY A 159 -23.58 -11.38 -8.48
C GLY A 159 -23.94 -10.64 -7.18
N GLU A 160 -23.37 -11.03 -6.04
CA GLU A 160 -23.42 -10.28 -4.79
C GLU A 160 -22.36 -9.17 -4.78
N ASP A 161 -22.69 -8.02 -4.20
CA ASP A 161 -21.70 -6.97 -3.95
C ASP A 161 -20.90 -7.33 -2.70
N GLY A 162 -19.59 -7.52 -2.84
CA GLY A 162 -18.70 -7.80 -1.71
C GLY A 162 -18.69 -6.70 -0.64
N HIS A 163 -19.12 -5.47 -0.98
CA HIS A 163 -19.27 -4.38 -0.01
C HIS A 163 -20.45 -4.57 0.95
N ASP A 164 -21.40 -5.44 0.63
CA ASP A 164 -22.54 -5.77 1.49
C ASP A 164 -22.20 -6.82 2.56
N LEU A 165 -21.02 -7.46 2.45
CA LEU A 165 -20.54 -8.43 3.42
C LEU A 165 -20.07 -7.74 4.70
N GLU A 166 -20.44 -8.32 5.85
CA GLU A 166 -20.08 -7.80 7.17
C GLU A 166 -18.61 -8.07 7.52
N LEU A 167 -18.10 -9.24 7.13
CA LEU A 167 -16.74 -9.69 7.41
C LEU A 167 -16.10 -10.27 6.14
N PRO A 168 -15.91 -9.46 5.08
CA PRO A 168 -15.36 -9.92 3.81
C PRO A 168 -13.92 -10.39 3.99
N ALA A 169 -13.58 -11.53 3.39
CA ALA A 169 -12.20 -11.99 3.32
C ALA A 169 -11.38 -11.05 2.41
N PRO A 170 -10.13 -10.71 2.81
CA PRO A 170 -9.19 -10.05 1.91
C PRO A 170 -9.02 -10.84 0.61
N LEU A 171 -9.25 -10.22 -0.54
CA LEU A 171 -9.13 -10.86 -1.83
C LEU A 171 -8.67 -9.88 -2.91
N PHE A 172 -8.12 -10.42 -4.00
CA PHE A 172 -7.86 -9.69 -5.24
C PHE A 172 -7.87 -10.65 -6.44
N GLU A 173 -8.17 -10.11 -7.63
CA GLU A 173 -8.12 -10.84 -8.89
C GLU A 173 -6.72 -10.79 -9.50
N LEU A 174 -6.27 -11.93 -10.03
CA LEU A 174 -5.02 -12.03 -10.78
C LEU A 174 -5.20 -11.46 -12.18
N THR A 175 -4.30 -10.58 -12.59
CA THR A 175 -4.29 -10.03 -13.94
C THR A 175 -3.39 -10.84 -14.86
N ALA A 176 -3.57 -10.69 -16.17
CA ALA A 176 -2.68 -11.32 -17.14
C ALA A 176 -1.26 -10.78 -16.96
N ALA A 177 -0.27 -11.67 -17.01
CA ALA A 177 1.13 -11.26 -16.95
C ALA A 177 1.43 -10.19 -18.01
N GLU A 178 2.02 -9.06 -17.60
CA GLU A 178 2.60 -8.13 -18.55
C GLU A 178 3.76 -8.84 -19.25
N GLY A 179 3.64 -9.05 -20.57
CA GLY A 179 4.63 -9.79 -21.33
C GLY A 179 6.02 -9.17 -21.16
N ASP A 180 6.98 -10.00 -20.75
CA ASP A 180 8.40 -9.66 -20.72
C ASP A 180 8.85 -9.15 -22.10
N GLY A 181 8.90 -7.83 -22.27
CA GLY A 181 9.51 -7.16 -23.41
C GLY A 181 11.04 -7.28 -23.40
N HIS A 182 11.57 -8.48 -23.14
CA HIS A 182 13.00 -8.79 -23.14
C HIS A 182 13.49 -9.45 -24.44
N ASP A 183 12.63 -9.60 -25.46
CA ASP A 183 13.06 -9.88 -26.83
C ASP A 183 13.45 -8.58 -27.56
N ALA A 184 14.56 -7.97 -27.12
CA ALA A 184 15.38 -7.19 -28.03
C ALA A 184 16.36 -8.18 -28.69
N PRO A 185 16.39 -8.31 -30.03
CA PRO A 185 17.36 -9.17 -30.68
C PRO A 185 18.76 -8.67 -30.34
N ALA A 186 19.61 -9.61 -29.90
CA ALA A 186 21.03 -9.38 -29.74
C ALA A 186 21.63 -8.94 -31.09
N GLU A 187 21.80 -7.63 -31.26
CA GLU A 187 22.67 -7.08 -32.31
C GLU A 187 24.10 -7.51 -31.98
N THR A 188 24.56 -8.53 -32.68
CA THR A 188 25.94 -8.98 -32.69
C THR A 188 26.83 -7.87 -33.25
N VAL A 189 27.51 -7.14 -32.37
CA VAL A 189 28.68 -6.35 -32.76
C VAL A 189 29.91 -7.20 -32.49
N ALA A 190 30.43 -7.81 -33.55
CA ALA A 190 31.79 -8.32 -33.59
C ALA A 190 32.75 -7.13 -33.60
N ASP A 191 33.78 -7.15 -32.74
CA ASP A 191 34.97 -6.34 -32.95
C ASP A 191 36.20 -7.17 -32.55
N ASP A 192 37.13 -7.25 -33.49
CA ASP A 192 38.36 -8.04 -33.47
C ASP A 192 39.55 -7.05 -33.52
N ALA A 193 40.65 -7.43 -32.86
CA ALA A 193 42.01 -6.89 -32.96
C ALA A 193 42.46 -5.66 -32.11
N ALA A 194 43.16 -6.00 -31.03
CA ALA A 194 44.58 -5.74 -30.76
C ALA A 194 45.25 -4.36 -31.05
N GLY A 195 45.77 -3.75 -29.98
CA GLY A 195 47.20 -3.42 -29.84
C GLY A 195 47.64 -1.94 -29.99
N SER A 196 48.10 -1.32 -28.89
CA SER A 196 49.49 -0.80 -28.74
C SER A 196 49.63 0.19 -27.56
N ASP A 197 50.74 0.00 -26.83
CA ASP A 197 51.29 0.72 -25.68
C ASP A 197 51.49 2.26 -25.81
N GLY A 198 51.62 2.95 -24.66
CA GLY A 198 52.39 4.19 -24.60
C GLY A 198 52.27 5.14 -23.38
N SER A 199 52.83 4.75 -22.23
CA SER A 199 53.66 5.58 -21.31
C SER A 199 53.12 6.81 -20.51
N ALA A 200 53.01 6.59 -19.18
CA ALA A 200 53.49 7.35 -17.99
C ALA A 200 53.56 8.90 -17.94
N ALA A 201 53.04 9.49 -16.85
CA ALA A 201 53.83 10.17 -15.79
C ALA A 201 52.96 10.69 -14.61
N ASP A 202 53.62 10.73 -13.44
CA ASP A 202 53.20 11.01 -12.06
C ASP A 202 52.44 12.31 -11.71
N GLY A 203 51.76 12.28 -10.56
CA GLY A 203 51.44 13.49 -9.79
C GLY A 203 50.47 13.27 -8.62
N ALA A 204 51.00 13.02 -7.43
CA ALA A 204 50.24 13.00 -6.17
C ALA A 204 49.94 14.42 -5.66
N ALA A 205 48.72 14.64 -5.12
CA ALA A 205 48.48 15.54 -3.97
C ALA A 205 47.05 15.37 -3.43
N SER A 206 46.96 15.07 -2.13
CA SER A 206 45.76 15.16 -1.31
C SER A 206 45.32 16.62 -1.11
N ALA A 207 44.00 16.86 -1.10
CA ALA A 207 43.37 17.96 -0.37
C ALA A 207 41.87 17.64 -0.12
N GLU A 208 41.48 17.47 1.13
CA GLU A 208 40.12 17.72 1.63
C GLU A 208 40.07 19.13 2.28
N PRO A 209 38.91 19.63 2.72
CA PRO A 209 37.71 19.95 1.96
C PRO A 209 37.47 21.48 1.97
N ALA A 210 36.73 22.00 0.98
CA ALA A 210 36.33 23.41 0.95
C ALA A 210 34.94 23.59 1.55
N ASP A 211 34.92 24.37 2.62
CA ASP A 211 33.78 25.01 3.28
C ASP A 211 32.96 25.83 2.26
N GLY A 212 31.63 25.73 2.34
CA GLY A 212 30.74 26.27 1.31
C GLY A 212 29.27 26.22 1.75
N SER A 213 28.99 26.92 2.84
CA SER A 213 27.65 27.36 3.23
C SER A 213 26.97 28.15 2.10
N ASP A 214 25.75 27.75 1.71
CA ASP A 214 24.60 28.63 1.43
C ASP A 214 23.37 27.82 0.98
N GLY A 215 22.22 28.00 1.67
CA GLY A 215 20.87 27.72 1.13
C GLY A 215 19.99 26.75 1.92
N ALA A 216 19.20 27.29 2.85
CA ALA A 216 18.41 26.62 3.89
C ALA A 216 17.20 25.74 3.43
N PRO A 217 16.76 24.79 4.31
CA PRO A 217 15.54 24.00 4.15
C PRO A 217 14.27 24.83 4.41
N ALA A 218 13.16 24.40 3.79
CA ALA A 218 11.81 24.95 3.95
C ALA A 218 11.34 24.87 5.42
N ALA A 219 11.63 25.90 6.19
CA ALA A 219 11.07 26.14 7.52
C ALA A 219 9.68 26.75 7.38
N LEU A 220 8.64 25.95 7.64
CA LEU A 220 7.30 26.44 7.93
C LEU A 220 7.36 27.28 9.21
N THR A 221 7.34 28.60 9.06
CA THR A 221 7.42 29.54 10.19
C THR A 221 6.03 29.78 10.80
N TRP A 222 5.99 29.84 12.13
CA TRP A 222 4.81 30.10 12.96
C TRP A 222 4.06 31.41 12.65
N THR A 223 4.64 32.30 11.84
CA THR A 223 4.02 33.57 11.42
C THR A 223 2.80 33.35 10.52
N ALA A 224 2.74 32.26 9.75
CA ALA A 224 1.57 31.90 8.96
C ALA A 224 0.36 31.48 9.83
N LEU A 225 0.63 30.89 11.00
CA LEU A 225 -0.41 30.40 11.93
C LEU A 225 -1.05 31.55 12.72
N VAL A 226 -0.27 32.61 13.02
CA VAL A 226 -0.78 33.83 13.69
C VAL A 226 -1.68 34.66 12.78
N LEU A 227 -1.39 34.74 11.47
CA LEU A 227 -2.25 35.46 10.52
C LEU A 227 -3.57 34.72 10.24
N ALA A 228 -3.57 33.38 10.25
CA ALA A 228 -4.79 32.59 10.12
C ALA A 228 -5.72 32.73 11.35
N ALA A 229 -5.15 32.82 12.56
CA ALA A 229 -5.93 33.03 13.79
C ALA A 229 -6.60 34.41 13.83
N ALA A 230 -5.94 35.47 13.34
CA ALA A 230 -6.52 36.81 13.27
C ALA A 230 -7.73 36.90 12.32
N GLY A 231 -7.70 36.16 11.20
CA GLY A 231 -8.83 36.07 10.27
C GLY A 231 -10.07 35.41 10.89
N LEU A 232 -9.87 34.39 11.72
CA LEU A 232 -10.97 33.65 12.37
C LEU A 232 -11.70 34.48 13.43
N VAL A 233 -10.98 35.35 14.15
CA VAL A 233 -11.57 36.24 15.16
C VAL A 233 -12.40 37.38 14.52
N LEU A 234 -11.93 37.96 13.41
CA LEU A 234 -12.70 38.99 12.70
C LEU A 234 -13.94 38.42 12.01
N GLY A 235 -13.88 37.18 11.51
CA GLY A 235 -15.02 36.47 10.94
C GLY A 235 -16.13 36.19 11.96
N ALA A 236 -15.75 35.75 13.17
CA ALA A 236 -16.72 35.47 14.25
C ALA A 236 -17.45 36.73 14.74
N LEU A 237 -16.76 37.87 14.83
CA LEU A 237 -17.37 39.16 15.24
C LEU A 237 -18.35 39.71 14.19
N GLY A 238 -18.10 39.46 12.90
CA GLY A 238 -19.03 39.82 11.82
C GLY A 238 -20.33 39.02 11.88
N PHE A 239 -20.25 37.71 12.16
CA PHE A 239 -21.40 36.80 12.22
C PHE A 239 -22.32 37.04 13.43
N VAL A 240 -21.76 37.48 14.56
CA VAL A 240 -22.56 37.83 15.75
C VAL A 240 -23.32 39.15 15.55
N ARG A 241 -22.77 40.10 14.77
CA ARG A 241 -23.38 41.41 14.54
C ARG A 241 -24.46 41.40 13.45
N SER A 242 -24.46 40.40 12.57
CA SER A 242 -25.43 40.26 11.47
C SER A 242 -26.68 39.47 11.83
N ARG A 243 -26.81 38.95 13.07
CA ARG A 243 -28.04 38.30 13.52
C ARG A 243 -29.14 39.34 13.78
N PRO A 244 -30.25 39.34 13.01
CA PRO A 244 -31.40 40.17 13.34
C PRO A 244 -32.04 39.67 14.65
N LYS A 245 -32.41 40.59 15.53
CA LYS A 245 -33.15 40.28 16.76
C LYS A 245 -34.55 39.80 16.37
N ALA A 246 -34.89 38.57 16.77
CA ALA A 246 -36.28 38.12 16.90
C ALA A 246 -36.90 38.71 18.17
#